data_AF-A0A4Y8LRE7-F1
#
_entry.id   AF-A0A4Y8LRE7-F1
#
_cell.length_a   1.000
_cell.length_b   1.000
_cell.length_c   1.000
_cell.angle_alpha   90.00
_cell.angle_beta   90.00
_cell.angle_gamma   90.00
#
_symmetry.space_group_name_H-M   'P 1'
#
loop_
_entity.id
_entity.type
_entity.pdbx_description
1 polymer ?
#
loop_
_entity_poly.entity_id
_entity_poly.type
_entity_poly.pdbx_seq_one_letter_code
_entity_poly.pdbx_strand_id
1 'polypeptide(L)'
;MKLHIIVGGFIVLLLTGCISNSDEDTDWEPTNAEEVNQLEGVSMTVKEGSGSTTGVTVLIKNDSDQEVRHGKPYVLEKKINDEWYRVPIMNGLGDFTDIGYSELPTGSVYERETIWGSGKYDPLENGEYRIVKDIMVFKQSRNYDKYDLTAEFEINE
;
A
#
# COMPACT_ATOMS: atom_id res chain seq x y z
N MET A 1 -11.31 57.79 48.82
CA MET A 1 -11.89 57.93 47.47
C MET A 1 -11.70 56.61 46.76
N LYS A 2 -12.78 55.83 46.56
CA LYS A 2 -12.76 54.60 45.76
C LYS A 2 -12.78 55.01 44.28
N LEU A 3 -11.93 54.43 43.45
CA LEU A 3 -12.09 54.40 42.01
C LEU A 3 -11.70 53.02 41.48
N HIS A 4 -12.53 52.50 40.59
CA HIS A 4 -12.59 51.11 40.13
C HIS A 4 -12.32 51.04 38.60
N ILE A 5 -11.76 49.89 38.16
CA ILE A 5 -11.77 49.30 36.78
C ILE A 5 -10.70 49.91 35.84
N ILE A 6 -9.88 49.16 35.08
CA ILE A 6 -10.22 48.29 33.94
C ILE A 6 -9.15 47.19 33.71
N VAL A 7 -9.65 46.00 33.38
CA VAL A 7 -8.95 44.81 32.85
C VAL A 7 -8.51 45.05 31.40
N GLY A 8 -7.28 44.67 31.02
CA GLY A 8 -6.86 44.59 29.62
C GLY A 8 -5.79 43.52 29.43
N GLY A 9 -6.20 42.37 28.89
CA GLY A 9 -5.38 41.17 28.76
C GLY A 9 -4.26 41.26 27.72
N PHE A 10 -3.27 40.40 27.91
CA PHE A 10 -2.27 40.07 26.90
C PHE A 10 -2.20 38.54 26.80
N ILE A 11 -3.15 37.96 26.08
CA ILE A 11 -3.09 36.57 25.65
C ILE A 11 -2.20 36.54 24.42
N VAL A 12 -0.97 36.05 24.58
CA VAL A 12 -0.06 35.77 23.48
C VAL A 12 -0.52 34.47 22.83
N LEU A 13 -1.24 34.59 21.71
CA LEU A 13 -1.53 33.48 20.81
C LEU A 13 -0.26 33.17 20.02
N LEU A 14 0.44 32.10 20.40
CA LEU A 14 1.43 31.48 19.53
C LEU A 14 0.65 30.82 18.39
N LEU A 15 0.57 31.51 17.25
CA LEU A 15 0.15 30.92 15.99
C LEU A 15 1.23 29.92 15.57
N THR A 16 1.08 28.66 15.96
CA THR A 16 1.69 27.55 15.22
C THR A 16 1.00 27.52 13.86
N GLY A 17 1.55 28.23 12.89
CA GLY A 17 1.19 28.06 11.50
C GLY A 17 1.53 26.64 11.10
N CYS A 18 0.51 25.81 10.87
CA CYS A 18 0.71 24.60 10.10
C CYS A 18 1.22 25.02 8.73
N ILE A 19 2.38 24.47 8.37
CA ILE A 19 2.91 24.49 7.01
C ILE A 19 1.84 23.81 6.15
N SER A 20 1.18 24.57 5.28
CA SER A 20 0.30 24.02 4.27
C SER A 20 1.16 23.28 3.26
N ASN A 21 1.18 21.96 3.35
CA ASN A 21 1.67 21.12 2.26
C ASN A 21 0.85 21.47 1.02
N SER A 22 1.52 21.65 -0.11
CA SER A 22 0.86 21.91 -1.39
C SER A 22 0.05 20.67 -1.77
N ASP A 23 -1.28 20.80 -1.70
CA ASP A 23 -2.21 19.80 -2.18
C ASP A 23 -1.98 19.61 -3.69
N GLU A 24 -1.34 18.50 -4.06
CA GLU A 24 -1.56 17.96 -5.40
C GLU A 24 -2.96 17.35 -5.34
N ASP A 25 -3.96 18.11 -5.82
CA ASP A 25 -5.33 17.65 -5.96
C ASP A 25 -5.37 16.47 -6.94
N THR A 26 -5.24 15.26 -6.41
CA THR A 26 -5.51 14.02 -7.14
C THR A 26 -6.95 13.60 -6.90
N ASP A 27 -7.69 13.28 -7.97
CA ASP A 27 -9.03 12.70 -7.88
C ASP A 27 -9.00 11.20 -7.45
N TRP A 28 -7.83 10.69 -7.05
CA TRP A 28 -7.65 9.28 -6.71
C TRP A 28 -8.19 8.96 -5.32
N GLU A 29 -8.65 7.72 -5.14
CA GLU A 29 -9.15 7.26 -3.85
C GLU A 29 -7.98 7.06 -2.87
N PRO A 30 -7.95 7.75 -1.71
CA PRO A 30 -6.94 7.49 -0.68
C PRO A 30 -7.17 6.10 -0.10
N THR A 31 -6.07 5.41 0.23
CA THR A 31 -6.12 4.08 0.82
C THR A 31 -5.74 4.13 2.29
N ASN A 32 -6.74 3.98 3.17
CA ASN A 32 -6.52 3.82 4.60
C ASN A 32 -6.10 2.36 4.90
N ALA A 33 -4.88 1.99 4.52
CA ALA A 33 -4.28 0.73 4.91
C ALA A 33 -3.39 0.95 6.15
N GLU A 34 -4.00 1.11 7.31
CA GLU A 34 -3.29 1.39 8.58
C GLU A 34 -2.54 0.15 9.11
N GLU A 35 -2.97 -1.06 8.74
CA GLU A 35 -2.45 -2.33 9.25
C GLU A 35 -1.91 -3.24 8.13
N VAL A 36 -0.84 -2.80 7.47
CA VAL A 36 -0.11 -3.63 6.48
C VAL A 36 1.09 -4.34 7.12
N ASN A 37 1.52 -5.45 6.54
CA ASN A 37 2.70 -6.22 6.97
C ASN A 37 2.64 -6.72 8.43
N GLN A 38 1.44 -7.09 8.91
CA GLN A 38 1.23 -7.54 10.29
C GLN A 38 1.45 -9.05 10.50
N LEU A 39 1.66 -9.82 9.44
CA LEU A 39 1.88 -11.26 9.54
C LEU A 39 3.35 -11.56 9.86
N GLU A 40 3.64 -11.86 11.13
CA GLU A 40 5.00 -12.17 11.58
C GLU A 40 5.61 -13.34 10.80
N GLY A 41 6.87 -13.18 10.38
CA GLY A 41 7.58 -14.20 9.61
C GLY A 41 7.19 -14.27 8.13
N VAL A 42 6.27 -13.45 7.63
CA VAL A 42 5.97 -13.37 6.20
C VAL A 42 6.19 -11.95 5.69
N SER A 43 6.97 -11.80 4.63
CA SER A 43 7.34 -10.50 4.08
C SER A 43 7.22 -10.48 2.57
N MET A 44 7.00 -9.29 2.00
CA MET A 44 7.02 -9.06 0.56
C MET A 44 8.02 -7.95 0.22
N THR A 45 8.80 -8.14 -0.84
CA THR A 45 9.73 -7.13 -1.36
C THR A 45 9.66 -7.09 -2.88
N VAL A 46 10.03 -5.96 -3.48
CA VAL A 46 10.30 -5.89 -4.92
C VAL A 46 11.77 -6.26 -5.15
N LYS A 47 12.04 -7.07 -6.17
CA LYS A 47 13.41 -7.41 -6.57
C LYS A 47 14.10 -6.16 -7.10
N GLU A 48 15.29 -5.88 -6.58
CA GLU A 48 16.08 -4.70 -6.94
C GLU A 48 16.24 -4.58 -8.47
N GLY A 49 16.00 -3.38 -9.00
CA GLY A 49 16.09 -3.08 -10.44
C GLY A 49 14.99 -3.70 -11.32
N SER A 50 13.96 -4.31 -10.74
CA SER A 50 12.85 -4.89 -11.52
C SER A 50 11.66 -3.95 -11.74
N GLY A 51 11.61 -2.81 -11.03
CA GLY A 51 10.55 -1.82 -11.19
C GLY A 51 10.64 -1.13 -12.54
N SER A 52 9.50 -1.05 -13.23
CA SER A 52 9.35 -0.37 -14.52
C SER A 52 7.95 0.23 -14.63
N THR A 53 7.75 1.06 -15.64
CA THR A 53 6.43 1.62 -15.99
C THR A 53 5.35 0.56 -16.22
N THR A 54 5.71 -0.69 -16.55
CA THR A 54 4.74 -1.75 -16.94
C THR A 54 4.71 -2.97 -16.02
N GLY A 55 5.58 -3.06 -15.03
CA GLY A 55 5.64 -4.21 -14.12
C GLY A 55 6.75 -4.16 -13.08
N VAL A 56 6.69 -5.09 -12.12
CA VAL A 56 7.71 -5.36 -11.10
C VAL A 56 7.90 -6.87 -10.91
N THR A 57 9.04 -7.31 -10.38
CA THR A 57 9.18 -8.66 -9.83
C THR A 57 9.02 -8.64 -8.33
N VAL A 58 8.04 -9.38 -7.81
CA VAL A 58 7.74 -9.51 -6.37
C VAL A 58 8.39 -10.78 -5.81
N LEU A 59 8.94 -10.65 -4.62
CA LEU A 59 9.46 -11.73 -3.78
C LEU A 59 8.60 -11.81 -2.51
N ILE A 60 7.93 -12.94 -2.29
CA ILE A 60 7.21 -13.21 -1.03
C ILE A 60 7.97 -14.30 -0.29
N LYS A 61 8.40 -14.01 0.92
CA LYS A 61 9.14 -14.94 1.78
C LYS A 61 8.28 -15.36 2.95
N ASN A 62 8.23 -16.67 3.21
CA ASN A 62 7.56 -17.24 4.37
C ASN A 62 8.60 -17.91 5.28
N ASP A 63 9.05 -17.19 6.30
CA ASP A 63 9.87 -17.67 7.42
C ASP A 63 9.03 -18.07 8.65
N SER A 64 7.69 -18.03 8.55
CA SER A 64 6.79 -18.44 9.63
C SER A 64 6.65 -19.97 9.70
N ASP A 65 6.06 -20.47 10.78
CA ASP A 65 5.71 -21.89 10.97
C ASP A 65 4.35 -22.26 10.33
N GLN A 66 3.75 -21.34 9.57
CA GLN A 66 2.43 -21.51 8.97
C GLN A 66 2.53 -21.72 7.46
N GLU A 67 1.70 -22.63 6.93
CA GLU A 67 1.42 -22.65 5.50
C GLU A 67 0.51 -21.46 5.16
N VAL A 68 0.99 -20.60 4.27
CA VAL A 68 0.22 -19.43 3.80
C VAL A 68 -0.13 -19.60 2.34
N ARG A 69 -1.21 -18.96 1.92
CA ARG A 69 -1.63 -18.95 0.51
C ARG A 69 -1.86 -17.53 0.04
N HIS A 70 -1.64 -17.29 -1.24
CA HIS A 70 -1.87 -15.99 -1.83
C HIS A 70 -2.61 -16.12 -3.16
N GLY A 71 -3.41 -15.11 -3.48
CA GLY A 71 -4.12 -15.04 -4.76
C GLY A 71 -3.25 -14.48 -5.89
N LYS A 72 -3.82 -14.48 -7.11
CA LYS A 72 -3.33 -13.66 -8.22
C LYS A 72 -3.60 -12.14 -8.05
N PRO A 73 -4.72 -11.69 -7.47
CA PRO A 73 -5.01 -10.25 -7.33
C PRO A 73 -3.89 -9.46 -6.64
N TYR A 74 -3.82 -8.18 -7.00
CA TYR A 74 -2.97 -7.17 -6.40
C TYR A 74 -3.58 -5.79 -6.66
N VAL A 75 -3.23 -4.83 -5.79
CA VAL A 75 -3.55 -3.40 -5.94
C VAL A 75 -2.24 -2.64 -6.10
N LEU A 76 -2.22 -1.64 -6.97
CA LEU A 76 -1.14 -0.68 -7.06
C LEU A 76 -1.56 0.61 -6.38
N GLU A 77 -0.65 1.19 -5.61
CA GLU A 77 -0.86 2.47 -4.95
C GLU A 77 0.34 3.38 -5.23
N LYS A 78 0.08 4.67 -5.42
CA LYS A 78 1.08 5.72 -5.56
C LYS A 78 1.14 6.54 -4.28
N LYS A 79 2.34 6.93 -3.88
CA LYS A 79 2.53 7.85 -2.78
C LYS A 79 2.45 9.28 -3.30
N ILE A 80 1.56 10.09 -2.73
CA ILE A 80 1.37 11.51 -3.05
C ILE A 80 1.25 12.23 -1.71
N ASN A 81 2.10 13.24 -1.46
CA ASN A 81 2.09 14.01 -0.20
C ASN A 81 2.11 13.13 1.07
N ASP A 82 2.96 12.09 1.09
CA ASP A 82 3.08 11.10 2.16
C ASP A 82 1.86 10.21 2.43
N GLU A 83 0.83 10.29 1.58
CA GLU A 83 -0.36 9.43 1.62
C GLU A 83 -0.40 8.47 0.42
N TRP A 84 -1.04 7.32 0.61
CA TRP A 84 -1.14 6.29 -0.43
C TRP A 84 -2.49 6.36 -1.14
N TYR A 85 -2.46 6.44 -2.46
CA TYR A 85 -3.64 6.52 -3.31
C TYR A 85 -3.71 5.35 -4.27
N ARG A 86 -4.90 4.77 -4.43
CA ARG A 86 -5.10 3.65 -5.34
C ARG A 86 -4.93 4.11 -6.78
N VAL A 87 -4.07 3.40 -7.52
CA VAL A 87 -3.93 3.63 -8.97
C VAL A 87 -5.22 3.20 -9.66
N PRO A 88 -5.85 4.06 -10.48
CA PRO A 88 -7.07 3.71 -11.21
C PRO A 88 -6.87 2.53 -12.16
N ILE A 89 -7.86 1.62 -12.19
CA ILE A 89 -7.90 0.50 -13.15
C ILE A 89 -8.52 1.00 -14.45
N MET A 90 -8.01 0.56 -15.60
CA MET A 90 -8.57 0.91 -16.92
C MET A 90 -10.01 0.38 -17.06
N ASN A 91 -10.94 1.26 -17.43
CA ASN A 91 -12.36 0.95 -17.56
C ASN A 91 -12.62 -0.23 -18.53
N GLY A 92 -13.35 -1.25 -18.07
CA GLY A 92 -13.90 -2.32 -18.91
C GLY A 92 -13.28 -3.71 -18.72
N LEU A 93 -12.15 -3.80 -18.03
CA LEU A 93 -11.61 -5.07 -17.55
C LEU A 93 -11.98 -5.20 -16.07
N GLY A 94 -13.19 -5.72 -15.81
CA GLY A 94 -13.54 -6.14 -14.46
C GLY A 94 -12.50 -7.12 -13.92
N ASP A 95 -12.40 -7.24 -12.59
CA ASP A 95 -11.52 -8.18 -11.87
C ASP A 95 -11.90 -9.65 -12.16
N PHE A 96 -11.85 -10.10 -13.42
CA PHE A 96 -11.91 -11.50 -13.82
C PHE A 96 -10.56 -12.14 -13.54
N THR A 97 -10.17 -12.12 -12.27
CA THR A 97 -9.04 -12.88 -11.76
C THR A 97 -9.55 -14.26 -11.40
N ASP A 98 -9.09 -15.25 -12.16
CA ASP A 98 -9.13 -16.66 -11.77
C ASP A 98 -8.52 -16.82 -10.37
N ILE A 99 -9.35 -17.19 -9.39
CA ILE A 99 -9.00 -17.32 -7.97
C ILE A 99 -8.27 -18.66 -7.77
N GLY A 100 -7.06 -18.75 -8.34
CA GLY A 100 -6.10 -19.79 -8.02
C GLY A 100 -5.26 -19.34 -6.84
N TYR A 101 -5.49 -19.93 -5.66
CA TYR A 101 -4.60 -19.72 -4.52
C TYR A 101 -3.36 -20.58 -4.66
N SER A 102 -2.19 -19.96 -4.60
CA SER A 102 -0.92 -20.67 -4.58
C SER A 102 -0.48 -20.88 -3.14
N GLU A 103 -0.03 -22.10 -2.83
CA GLU A 103 0.56 -22.44 -1.54
C GLU A 103 1.98 -21.88 -1.45
N LEU A 104 2.32 -21.32 -0.30
CA LEU A 104 3.64 -20.80 0.03
C LEU A 104 4.11 -21.50 1.33
N PRO A 105 4.84 -22.62 1.20
CA PRO A 105 5.32 -23.40 2.35
C PRO A 105 6.25 -22.61 3.28
N THR A 106 6.37 -23.05 4.52
CA THR A 106 7.40 -22.58 5.48
C THR A 106 8.80 -22.72 4.89
N GLY A 107 9.62 -21.68 5.08
CA GLY A 107 11.00 -21.60 4.60
C GLY A 107 11.14 -21.37 3.10
N SER A 108 10.05 -21.07 2.39
CA SER A 108 10.07 -20.86 0.95
C SER A 108 10.07 -19.39 0.55
N VAL A 109 10.56 -19.14 -0.67
CA VAL A 109 10.48 -17.85 -1.35
C VAL A 109 9.73 -18.06 -2.64
N TYR A 110 8.74 -17.22 -2.88
CA TYR A 110 8.01 -17.14 -4.12
C TYR A 110 8.41 -15.89 -4.89
N GLU A 111 8.93 -16.10 -6.10
CA GLU A 111 9.29 -15.04 -7.03
C GLU A 111 8.28 -15.01 -8.17
N ARG A 112 7.71 -13.83 -8.45
CA ARG A 112 6.82 -13.63 -9.60
C ARG A 112 7.00 -12.27 -10.23
N GLU A 113 7.19 -12.27 -11.54
CA GLU A 113 6.99 -11.11 -12.39
C GLU A 113 5.49 -10.75 -12.47
N THR A 114 5.18 -9.50 -12.17
CA THR A 114 3.83 -8.92 -12.20
C THR A 114 3.82 -7.81 -13.23
N ILE A 115 3.10 -8.04 -14.33
CA ILE A 115 3.00 -7.13 -15.48
C ILE A 115 1.57 -6.60 -15.55
N TRP A 116 1.40 -5.28 -15.68
CA TRP A 116 0.08 -4.63 -15.78
C TRP A 116 -0.22 -3.94 -17.11
N GLY A 117 0.79 -3.73 -17.96
CA GLY A 117 0.65 -3.12 -19.30
C GLY A 117 -0.19 -3.89 -20.33
N SER A 118 -0.99 -4.88 -19.88
CA SER A 118 -1.88 -5.72 -20.67
C SER A 118 -3.37 -5.45 -20.40
N GLY A 119 -3.69 -4.24 -19.90
CA GLY A 119 -5.05 -3.71 -19.86
C GLY A 119 -5.65 -3.48 -18.47
N LYS A 120 -4.96 -3.81 -17.37
CA LYS A 120 -5.47 -3.51 -16.03
C LYS A 120 -5.10 -2.09 -15.58
N TYR A 121 -3.85 -1.69 -15.78
CA TYR A 121 -3.36 -0.36 -15.45
C TYR A 121 -2.67 0.24 -16.67
N ASP A 122 -2.79 1.54 -16.85
CA ASP A 122 -1.93 2.27 -17.78
C ASP A 122 -0.46 2.16 -17.32
N PRO A 123 0.52 2.36 -18.22
CA PRO A 123 1.90 2.50 -17.81
C PRO A 123 2.02 3.57 -16.71
N LEU A 124 2.70 3.21 -15.63
CA LEU A 124 2.89 4.11 -14.50
C LEU A 124 3.86 5.23 -14.89
N GLU A 125 3.67 6.41 -14.31
CA GLU A 125 4.61 7.52 -14.41
C GLU A 125 5.74 7.37 -13.38
N ASN A 126 6.70 8.29 -13.40
CA ASN A 126 7.72 8.36 -12.35
C ASN A 126 7.10 8.65 -10.99
N GLY A 127 7.69 8.06 -9.94
CA GLY A 127 7.29 8.28 -8.55
C GLY A 127 7.47 7.05 -7.66
N GLU A 128 7.02 7.21 -6.42
CA GLU A 128 7.00 6.18 -5.39
C GLU A 128 5.69 5.40 -5.42
N TYR A 129 5.79 4.08 -5.46
CA TYR A 129 4.67 3.16 -5.54
C TYR A 129 4.79 2.03 -4.51
N ARG A 130 3.67 1.38 -4.22
CA ARG A 130 3.66 0.08 -3.57
C ARG A 130 2.68 -0.85 -4.24
N ILE A 131 3.03 -2.13 -4.24
CA ILE A 131 2.11 -3.21 -4.57
C ILE A 131 1.54 -3.79 -3.29
N VAL A 132 0.22 -3.94 -3.22
CA VAL A 132 -0.50 -4.56 -2.11
C VAL A 132 -0.99 -5.93 -2.54
N LYS A 133 -0.76 -6.94 -1.69
CA LYS A 133 -1.18 -8.31 -1.94
C LYS A 133 -1.75 -8.96 -0.71
N ASP A 134 -2.84 -9.69 -0.89
CA ASP A 134 -3.40 -10.47 0.19
C ASP A 134 -2.71 -11.81 0.42
N ILE A 135 -2.53 -12.13 1.69
CA ILE A 135 -2.06 -13.41 2.19
C ILE A 135 -3.13 -13.98 3.10
N MET A 136 -3.37 -15.29 3.00
CA MET A 136 -4.27 -16.00 3.87
C MET A 136 -3.55 -17.09 4.64
N VAL A 137 -3.83 -17.16 5.94
CA VAL A 137 -3.41 -18.23 6.82
C VAL A 137 -4.60 -19.16 7.06
N PHE A 138 -4.55 -20.37 6.51
CA PHE A 138 -5.65 -21.33 6.63
C PHE A 138 -5.65 -22.01 8.00
N LYS A 139 -6.81 -22.05 8.65
CA LYS A 139 -7.06 -22.75 9.91
C LYS A 139 -7.67 -24.12 9.66
N GLN A 140 -7.56 -25.02 10.63
CA GLN A 140 -8.07 -26.40 10.55
C GLN A 140 -9.56 -26.52 10.18
N SER A 141 -10.37 -25.47 10.39
CA SER A 141 -11.83 -25.47 10.20
C SER A 141 -12.33 -24.87 8.86
N ARG A 142 -11.49 -24.83 7.80
CA ARG A 142 -11.78 -24.12 6.53
C ARG A 142 -12.01 -22.61 6.68
N ASN A 143 -11.67 -22.04 7.83
CA ASN A 143 -11.59 -20.60 8.02
C ASN A 143 -10.17 -20.12 7.71
N TYR A 144 -9.99 -18.85 7.40
CA TYR A 144 -8.67 -18.24 7.21
C TYR A 144 -8.63 -16.84 7.80
N ASP A 145 -7.45 -16.44 8.27
CA ASP A 145 -7.16 -15.03 8.54
C ASP A 145 -6.56 -14.41 7.28
N LYS A 146 -6.89 -13.14 7.01
CA LYS A 146 -6.39 -12.38 5.87
C LYS A 146 -5.48 -11.27 6.36
N TYR A 147 -4.35 -11.10 5.69
CA TYR A 147 -3.38 -10.05 5.94
C TYR A 147 -3.01 -9.39 4.61
N ASP A 148 -2.71 -8.10 4.65
CA ASP A 148 -2.17 -7.40 3.49
C ASP A 148 -0.65 -7.25 3.66
N LEU A 149 0.09 -7.67 2.64
CA LEU A 149 1.50 -7.37 2.49
C LEU A 149 1.68 -6.25 1.48
N THR A 150 2.66 -5.38 1.74
CA THR A 150 3.09 -4.35 0.80
C THR A 150 4.57 -4.49 0.46
N ALA A 151 4.91 -4.08 -0.75
CA ALA A 151 6.29 -3.87 -1.15
C ALA A 151 6.39 -2.57 -1.93
N GLU A 152 7.26 -1.68 -1.47
CA GLU A 152 7.50 -0.38 -2.09
C GLU A 152 8.53 -0.48 -3.21
N PHE A 153 8.38 0.38 -4.21
CA PHE A 153 9.31 0.52 -5.33
C PHE A 153 9.21 1.93 -5.93
N GLU A 154 10.24 2.33 -6.66
CA GLU A 154 10.32 3.63 -7.33
C GLU A 154 10.45 3.44 -8.85
N ILE A 155 9.87 4.35 -9.62
CA ILE A 155 10.03 4.46 -11.07
C ILE A 155 10.75 5.78 -11.37
N ASN A 156 11.89 5.68 -12.05
CA ASN A 156 12.81 6.78 -12.37
C ASN A 156 13.22 6.75 -13.86
N GLU A 157 12.25 6.62 -14.78
CA GLU A 157 12.49 6.49 -16.22
C GLU A 157 12.54 7.83 -16.98
#